data_AF-A0A9Q3UJ07-F1
#
_entry.id   AF-A0A9Q3UJ07-F1
#
_cell.length_a   1.000
_cell.length_b   1.000
_cell.length_c   1.000
_cell.angle_alpha   90.00
_cell.angle_beta   90.00
_cell.angle_gamma   90.00
#
_symmetry.space_group_name_H-M   'P 1'
#
loop_
_entity.id
_entity.type
_entity.pdbx_description
1 polymer ?
#
loop_
_entity_poly.entity_id
_entity_poly.type
_entity_poly.pdbx_seq_one_letter_code
_entity_poly.pdbx_strand_id
1 'polypeptide(L)'
;MLELKDMRSDNKMMGGVSYQAESGKGKDWNVAQGKNDLKISLTDSFGQEQEININAKAGDDIEELATYINGQTDLVKASVDQDGKLQIFAGNNKVEGEVSFSGGLSGELGLGDNKKNVTVDTIDVTSVGGAQESVAIIDAALKYVDSHRAELGAFQNRFNHAI
;
A
#
# COMPACT_ATOMS: atom_id res chain seq x y z
N MET A 1 -13.12 14.50 -23.13
CA MET A 1 -12.77 15.91 -22.85
C MET A 1 -11.47 15.89 -22.06
N LEU A 2 -10.54 16.83 -22.27
CA LEU A 2 -9.35 16.90 -21.41
C LEU A 2 -9.77 17.44 -20.05
N GLU A 3 -9.56 16.68 -18.99
CA GLU A 3 -9.76 17.14 -17.62
C GLU A 3 -8.39 17.41 -17.00
N LEU A 4 -8.22 18.61 -16.45
CA LEU A 4 -7.05 18.93 -15.63
C LEU A 4 -7.27 18.33 -14.25
N LYS A 5 -6.46 17.33 -13.91
CA LYS A 5 -6.54 16.65 -12.62
C LYS A 5 -5.86 17.50 -11.55
N ASP A 6 -6.35 17.44 -10.32
CA ASP A 6 -5.79 18.17 -9.19
C ASP A 6 -4.46 17.54 -8.73
N MET A 7 -3.40 18.34 -8.64
CA MET A 7 -2.04 17.90 -8.30
C MET A 7 -1.62 18.31 -6.89
N ARG A 8 -2.54 18.81 -6.06
CA ARG A 8 -2.22 19.20 -4.69
C ARG A 8 -1.79 18.01 -3.84
N SER A 9 -0.88 18.23 -2.90
CA SER A 9 -0.34 17.23 -1.98
C SER A 9 -1.38 16.60 -1.05
N ASP A 10 -2.49 17.30 -0.80
CA ASP A 10 -3.62 16.84 0.00
C ASP A 10 -4.69 16.09 -0.81
N ASN A 11 -4.51 15.96 -2.13
CA ASN A 11 -5.41 15.16 -2.96
C ASN A 11 -5.32 13.68 -2.56
N LYS A 12 -6.47 13.03 -2.37
CA LYS A 12 -6.58 11.59 -2.07
C LYS A 12 -5.88 10.69 -3.10
N MET A 13 -5.82 11.12 -4.37
CA MET A 13 -5.13 10.36 -5.42
C MET A 13 -3.60 10.46 -5.34
N MET A 14 -3.07 11.41 -4.55
CA MET A 14 -1.65 11.52 -4.19
C MET A 14 -1.31 10.68 -2.95
N GLY A 15 -2.10 9.66 -2.66
CA GLY A 15 -2.02 8.94 -1.40
C GLY A 15 -2.72 7.59 -1.43
N GLY A 16 -3.17 7.16 -0.26
CA GLY A 16 -3.75 5.85 -0.06
C GLY A 16 -4.25 5.64 1.36
N VAL A 17 -4.56 4.38 1.67
CA VAL A 17 -4.91 3.93 3.01
C VAL A 17 -3.74 3.16 3.58
N SER A 18 -3.30 3.57 4.76
CA SER A 18 -2.28 2.88 5.53
C SER A 18 -2.92 2.09 6.66
N TYR A 19 -2.45 0.86 6.88
CA TYR A 19 -2.90 -0.06 7.91
C TYR A 19 -1.70 -0.42 8.77
N GLN A 20 -1.80 -0.24 10.07
CA GLN A 20 -0.76 -0.63 11.01
C GLN A 20 -1.28 -1.78 11.89
N ALA A 21 -0.45 -2.80 12.10
CA ALA A 21 -0.72 -3.85 13.06
C ALA A 21 -0.81 -3.28 14.48
N GLU A 22 -1.75 -3.77 15.28
CA GLU A 22 -1.85 -3.39 16.69
C GLU A 22 -0.67 -3.90 17.50
N SER A 23 -0.26 -5.14 17.24
CA SER A 23 0.78 -5.84 17.99
C SER A 23 2.14 -5.72 17.30
N GLY A 24 3.09 -5.05 17.96
CA GLY A 24 4.50 -5.06 17.56
C GLY A 24 5.15 -6.41 17.86
N LYS A 25 5.97 -6.91 16.95
CA LYS A 25 6.69 -8.18 17.09
C LYS A 25 8.18 -7.89 17.23
N GLY A 26 8.76 -8.36 18.34
CA GLY A 26 10.19 -8.26 18.58
C GLY A 26 10.98 -9.35 17.85
N LYS A 27 12.31 -9.29 17.95
CA LYS A 27 13.25 -10.18 17.24
C LYS A 27 13.09 -11.68 17.54
N ASP A 28 12.44 -12.02 18.66
CA ASP A 28 12.20 -13.42 19.05
C ASP A 28 10.90 -13.98 18.44
N TRP A 29 10.07 -13.11 17.86
CA TRP A 29 8.85 -13.53 17.19
C TRP A 29 9.15 -14.10 15.82
N ASN A 30 8.47 -15.18 15.48
CA ASN A 30 8.53 -15.77 14.16
C ASN A 30 7.13 -16.26 13.78
N VAL A 31 6.88 -16.36 12.47
CA VAL A 31 5.64 -16.92 11.93
C VAL A 31 5.44 -18.35 12.46
N ALA A 32 4.33 -18.57 13.18
CA ALA A 32 4.00 -19.85 13.77
C ALA A 32 3.52 -20.86 12.72
N GLN A 33 3.87 -22.13 12.93
CA GLN A 33 3.40 -23.21 12.07
C GLN A 33 1.88 -23.37 12.21
N GLY A 34 1.16 -23.35 11.08
CA GLY A 34 -0.30 -23.53 11.04
C GLY A 34 -1.14 -22.28 11.29
N LYS A 35 -0.50 -21.11 11.48
CA LYS A 35 -1.16 -19.78 11.50
C LYS A 35 -0.46 -18.78 10.57
N ASN A 36 0.12 -19.30 9.50
CA ASN A 36 0.97 -18.57 8.56
C ASN A 36 0.19 -18.02 7.35
N ASP A 37 -1.13 -18.11 7.38
CA ASP A 37 -2.03 -17.58 6.35
C ASP A 37 -2.39 -16.12 6.63
N LEU A 38 -2.28 -15.30 5.59
CA LEU A 38 -2.80 -13.94 5.52
C LEU A 38 -3.54 -13.78 4.20
N LYS A 39 -4.83 -13.48 4.25
CA LYS A 39 -5.62 -13.10 3.08
C LYS A 39 -5.85 -11.60 3.08
N ILE A 40 -5.52 -10.97 1.96
CA ILE A 40 -5.77 -9.56 1.69
C ILE A 40 -6.82 -9.48 0.59
N SER A 41 -8.01 -8.98 0.91
CA SER A 41 -9.10 -8.81 -0.05
C SER A 41 -9.32 -7.31 -0.30
N LEU A 42 -9.28 -6.92 -1.57
CA LEU A 42 -9.35 -5.52 -2.02
C LEU A 42 -10.02 -5.42 -3.39
N THR A 43 -10.40 -4.21 -3.79
CA THR A 43 -10.84 -3.91 -5.16
C THR A 43 -9.71 -3.17 -5.87
N ASP A 44 -9.33 -3.58 -7.08
CA ASP A 44 -8.32 -2.86 -7.85
C ASP A 44 -8.89 -1.58 -8.49
N SER A 45 -8.01 -0.75 -9.07
CA SER A 45 -8.39 0.49 -9.75
C SER A 45 -9.28 0.30 -10.99
N PHE A 46 -9.52 -0.95 -11.42
CA PHE A 46 -10.42 -1.29 -12.53
C PHE A 46 -11.78 -1.78 -12.03
N GLY A 47 -12.02 -1.78 -10.72
CA GLY A 47 -13.24 -2.25 -10.09
C GLY A 47 -13.33 -3.78 -9.97
N GLN A 48 -12.22 -4.50 -10.12
CA GLN A 48 -12.21 -5.96 -9.96
C GLN A 48 -11.83 -6.35 -8.53
N GLU A 49 -12.60 -7.26 -7.95
CA GLU A 49 -12.25 -7.84 -6.65
C GLU A 49 -11.01 -8.74 -6.79
N GLN A 50 -10.03 -8.52 -5.91
CA GLN A 50 -8.78 -9.26 -5.85
C GLN A 50 -8.63 -9.89 -4.47
N GLU A 51 -8.30 -11.18 -4.44
CA GLU A 51 -7.89 -11.89 -3.23
C GLU A 51 -6.42 -12.30 -3.34
N ILE A 52 -5.59 -11.75 -2.46
CA ILE A 52 -4.18 -12.10 -2.35
C ILE A 52 -4.03 -13.03 -1.15
N ASN A 53 -3.69 -14.28 -1.43
CA ASN A 53 -3.44 -15.30 -0.40
C ASN A 53 -1.93 -15.41 -0.15
N ILE A 54 -1.49 -14.94 1.02
CA ILE A 54 -0.11 -15.00 1.49
C ILE A 54 0.01 -16.20 2.41
N ASN A 55 0.86 -17.16 2.05
CA ASN A 55 1.24 -18.27 2.90
C ASN A 55 2.69 -18.06 3.34
N ALA A 56 2.88 -17.31 4.43
CA ALA A 56 4.20 -17.00 4.95
C ALA A 56 4.95 -18.27 5.34
N LYS A 57 6.27 -18.27 5.29
CA LYS A 57 7.03 -19.45 5.68
C LYS A 57 7.20 -19.44 7.21
N ALA A 58 6.96 -20.59 7.81
CA ALA A 58 7.11 -20.74 9.26
C ALA A 58 8.57 -20.53 9.65
N GLY A 59 8.80 -19.74 10.70
CA GLY A 59 10.13 -19.32 11.12
C GLY A 59 10.62 -18.01 10.50
N ASP A 60 9.88 -17.41 9.56
CA ASP A 60 10.20 -16.05 9.07
C ASP A 60 9.97 -15.03 10.19
N ASP A 61 10.83 -14.01 10.26
CA ASP A 61 10.61 -12.84 11.12
C ASP A 61 9.62 -11.83 10.52
N ILE A 62 9.38 -10.70 11.20
CA ILE A 62 8.38 -9.71 10.75
C ILE A 62 8.84 -8.93 9.52
N GLU A 63 10.14 -8.67 9.40
CA GLU A 63 10.75 -8.01 8.25
C GLU A 63 10.77 -8.90 7.01
N GLU A 64 11.03 -10.19 7.18
CA GLU A 64 10.93 -11.22 6.15
C GLU A 64 9.49 -11.39 5.69
N LEU A 65 8.51 -11.37 6.61
CA LEU A 65 7.09 -11.36 6.26
C LEU A 65 6.72 -10.14 5.41
N ALA A 66 7.13 -8.94 5.81
CA ALA A 66 6.87 -7.72 5.04
C ALA A 66 7.49 -7.80 3.63
N THR A 67 8.72 -8.31 3.54
CA THR A 67 9.41 -8.55 2.27
C THR A 67 8.67 -9.57 1.41
N TYR A 68 8.19 -10.65 2.03
CA TYR A 68 7.42 -11.69 1.35
C TYR A 68 6.12 -11.14 0.78
N ILE A 69 5.36 -10.34 1.54
CA ILE A 69 4.14 -9.67 1.07
C ILE A 69 4.43 -8.80 -0.16
N ASN A 70 5.48 -7.96 -0.10
CA ASN A 70 5.90 -7.11 -1.22
C ASN A 70 6.30 -7.90 -2.47
N GLY A 71 6.76 -9.14 -2.32
CA GLY A 71 7.11 -10.03 -3.43
C GLY A 71 5.92 -10.75 -4.05
N GLN A 72 4.81 -10.91 -3.32
CA GLN A 72 3.60 -11.61 -3.81
C GLN A 72 2.65 -10.70 -4.59
N THR A 73 2.65 -9.40 -4.30
CA THR A 73 1.70 -8.46 -4.88
C THR A 73 2.29 -7.08 -5.07
N ASP A 74 1.86 -6.44 -6.14
CA ASP A 74 2.19 -5.04 -6.44
C ASP A 74 1.08 -4.07 -6.03
N LEU A 75 -0.06 -4.56 -5.54
CA LEU A 75 -1.24 -3.76 -5.19
C LEU A 75 -1.10 -3.07 -3.83
N VAL A 76 -0.34 -3.67 -2.91
CA VAL A 76 -0.03 -3.10 -1.60
C VAL A 76 1.48 -3.05 -1.38
N LYS A 77 1.92 -2.23 -0.43
CA LYS A 77 3.31 -2.15 0.03
C LYS A 77 3.38 -2.41 1.54
N ALA A 78 4.16 -3.39 1.94
CA ALA A 78 4.38 -3.74 3.33
C ALA A 78 5.71 -3.17 3.85
N SER A 79 5.75 -2.77 5.11
CA SER A 79 6.95 -2.31 5.81
C SER A 79 6.81 -2.59 7.31
N VAL A 80 7.86 -2.37 8.09
CA VAL A 80 7.85 -2.57 9.54
C VAL A 80 8.35 -1.29 10.21
N ASP A 81 7.66 -0.84 11.25
CA ASP A 81 8.08 0.33 12.02
C ASP A 81 9.15 0.02 13.08
N GLN A 82 9.64 1.05 13.77
CA GLN A 82 10.64 0.90 14.84
C GLN A 82 10.18 0.05 16.03
N ASP A 83 8.86 -0.14 16.19
CA ASP A 83 8.25 -0.91 17.28
C ASP A 83 7.96 -2.36 16.85
N GLY A 84 8.38 -2.75 15.63
CA GLY A 84 8.16 -4.09 15.08
C GLY A 84 6.73 -4.32 14.60
N LYS A 85 5.95 -3.27 14.35
CA LYS A 85 4.59 -3.41 13.81
C LYS A 85 4.64 -3.44 12.30
N LEU A 86 3.93 -4.41 11.73
CA LEU A 86 3.70 -4.46 10.28
C LEU A 86 2.83 -3.28 9.85
N GLN A 87 3.25 -2.60 8.80
CA GLN A 87 2.52 -1.53 8.13
C GLN A 87 2.22 -1.98 6.70
N ILE A 88 0.98 -1.81 6.23
CA ILE A 88 0.56 -2.11 4.87
C ILE A 88 -0.08 -0.86 4.27
N PHE A 89 0.46 -0.38 3.17
CA PHE A 89 -0.04 0.76 2.43
C PHE A 89 -0.70 0.30 1.12
N ALA A 90 -1.94 0.75 0.90
CA ALA A 90 -2.68 0.56 -0.34
C ALA A 90 -2.86 1.92 -1.02
N GLY A 91 -2.19 2.11 -2.16
CA GLY A 91 -2.25 3.36 -2.92
C GLY A 91 -3.54 3.46 -3.73
N ASN A 92 -4.18 4.64 -3.71
CA ASN A 92 -5.42 4.92 -4.44
C ASN A 92 -5.25 4.89 -5.97
N ASN A 93 -4.01 4.83 -6.45
CA ASN A 93 -3.67 4.62 -7.85
C ASN A 93 -3.81 3.16 -8.32
N LYS A 94 -3.91 2.21 -7.38
CA LYS A 94 -4.00 0.76 -7.69
C LYS A 94 -5.17 0.06 -6.99
N VAL A 95 -5.61 0.60 -5.86
CA VAL A 95 -6.65 0.01 -5.01
C VAL A 95 -7.79 1.02 -4.87
N GLU A 96 -9.01 0.54 -5.04
CA GLU A 96 -10.24 1.29 -4.78
C GLU A 96 -10.80 0.94 -3.40
N GLY A 97 -11.05 1.96 -2.59
CA GLY A 97 -11.64 1.80 -1.27
C GLY A 97 -10.69 1.21 -0.23
N GLU A 98 -11.26 0.49 0.72
CA GLU A 98 -10.51 -0.09 1.83
C GLU A 98 -10.12 -1.55 1.55
N VAL A 99 -8.95 -1.93 2.05
CA VAL A 99 -8.46 -3.30 2.10
C VAL A 99 -9.00 -3.99 3.36
N SER A 100 -9.36 -5.25 3.20
CA SER A 100 -9.73 -6.15 4.29
C SER A 100 -8.68 -7.23 4.50
N PHE A 101 -8.44 -7.59 5.75
CA PHE A 101 -7.44 -8.58 6.14
C PHE A 101 -8.12 -9.72 6.90
N SER A 102 -7.72 -10.96 6.61
CA SER A 102 -8.20 -12.14 7.31
C SER A 102 -7.12 -13.23 7.35
N GLY A 103 -7.39 -14.31 8.08
CA GLY A 103 -6.44 -15.41 8.27
C GLY A 103 -5.70 -15.37 9.61
N GLY A 104 -4.92 -16.41 9.88
CA GLY A 104 -4.21 -16.60 11.15
C GLY A 104 -3.27 -15.46 11.51
N LEU A 105 -2.47 -14.98 10.55
CA LEU A 105 -1.53 -13.87 10.75
C LEU A 105 -2.26 -12.54 11.00
N SER A 106 -3.36 -12.30 10.29
CA SER A 106 -4.16 -11.08 10.47
C SER A 106 -4.66 -10.96 11.90
N GLY A 107 -5.20 -12.05 12.45
CA GLY A 107 -5.69 -12.09 13.83
C GLY A 107 -4.57 -12.01 14.88
N GLU A 108 -3.40 -12.56 14.59
CA GLU A 108 -2.25 -12.51 15.52
C GLU A 108 -1.59 -11.12 15.59
N LEU A 109 -1.49 -10.44 14.44
CA LEU A 109 -0.89 -9.12 14.34
C LEU A 109 -1.88 -8.00 14.69
N GLY A 110 -3.19 -8.27 14.61
CA GLY A 110 -4.23 -7.24 14.74
C GLY A 110 -4.20 -6.30 13.54
N LEU A 111 -4.25 -6.86 12.32
CA LEU A 111 -4.30 -6.07 11.08
C LEU A 111 -5.74 -5.68 10.75
N GLY A 112 -5.94 -4.43 10.31
CA GLY A 112 -7.18 -3.94 9.72
C GLY A 112 -7.88 -2.83 10.50
N ASP A 113 -7.79 -2.84 11.83
CA ASP A 113 -8.52 -1.90 12.69
C ASP A 113 -7.86 -0.52 12.76
N ASN A 114 -6.53 -0.48 12.86
CA ASN A 114 -5.76 0.75 12.86
C ASN A 114 -5.42 1.20 11.43
N LYS A 115 -6.35 1.92 10.81
CA LYS A 115 -6.21 2.46 9.45
C LYS A 115 -6.25 3.98 9.41
N LYS A 116 -5.49 4.57 8.49
CA LYS A 116 -5.40 6.02 8.28
C LYS A 116 -5.35 6.34 6.78
N ASN A 117 -6.12 7.34 6.36
CA ASN A 117 -5.94 7.95 5.05
C ASN A 117 -4.68 8.83 5.09
N VAL A 118 -3.74 8.56 4.20
CA VAL A 118 -2.47 9.29 4.11
C VAL A 118 -2.28 9.81 2.69
N THR A 119 -1.69 10.99 2.59
CA THR A 119 -1.33 11.65 1.34
C THR A 119 0.09 12.21 1.46
N VAL A 120 0.63 12.77 0.38
CA VAL A 120 1.92 13.47 0.40
C VAL A 120 1.96 14.56 1.48
N ASP A 121 0.84 15.25 1.72
CA ASP A 121 0.74 16.28 2.76
C ASP A 121 0.95 15.74 4.19
N THR A 122 0.58 14.48 4.43
CA THR A 122 0.64 13.86 5.76
C THR A 122 1.93 13.09 6.04
N ILE A 123 2.91 13.18 5.14
CA ILE A 123 4.20 12.50 5.28
C ILE A 123 4.93 13.00 6.54
N ASP A 124 5.39 12.04 7.33
CA ASP A 124 6.22 12.30 8.49
C ASP A 124 7.41 11.32 8.50
N VAL A 125 8.62 11.88 8.36
CA VAL A 125 9.89 11.12 8.30
C VAL A 125 10.68 11.19 9.61
N THR A 126 10.06 11.63 10.71
CA THR A 126 10.71 11.72 12.02
C THR A 126 10.89 10.36 12.71
N SER A 127 10.25 9.31 12.18
CA SER A 127 10.34 7.92 12.65
C SER A 127 10.77 6.98 11.52
N VAL A 128 11.28 5.80 11.87
CA VAL A 128 11.67 4.78 10.88
C VAL A 128 10.44 4.28 10.12
N GLY A 129 9.34 3.96 10.82
CA GLY A 129 8.10 3.53 10.18
C GLY A 129 7.52 4.60 9.26
N GLY A 130 7.46 5.85 9.72
CA GLY A 130 7.00 6.97 8.90
C GLY A 130 7.87 7.19 7.66
N ALA A 131 9.19 7.05 7.78
CA ALA A 131 10.09 7.13 6.63
C ALA A 131 9.87 6.00 5.60
N GLN A 132 9.68 4.76 6.05
CA GLN A 132 9.39 3.61 5.16
C GLN A 132 8.04 3.78 4.46
N GLU A 133 7.01 4.16 5.20
CA GLU A 133 5.68 4.43 4.67
C GLU A 133 5.69 5.55 3.63
N SER A 134 6.45 6.62 3.89
CA SER A 134 6.58 7.78 2.99
C SER A 134 7.09 7.41 1.61
N VAL A 135 7.95 6.39 1.50
CA VAL A 135 8.42 5.90 0.19
C VAL A 135 7.26 5.34 -0.62
N ALA A 136 6.36 4.58 0.01
CA ALA A 136 5.19 4.01 -0.66
C ALA A 136 4.18 5.09 -1.05
N ILE A 137 3.97 6.10 -0.20
CA ILE A 137 3.10 7.26 -0.50
C ILE A 137 3.65 8.04 -1.70
N ILE A 138 4.95 8.35 -1.72
CA ILE A 138 5.59 9.09 -2.82
C ILE A 138 5.52 8.29 -4.13
N ASP A 139 5.76 6.98 -4.10
CA ASP A 139 5.64 6.13 -5.30
C ASP A 139 4.21 6.16 -5.88
N ALA A 140 3.18 6.11 -5.02
CA ALA A 140 1.79 6.24 -5.46
C ALA A 140 1.50 7.62 -6.09
N ALA A 141 1.98 8.69 -5.44
CA ALA A 141 1.83 10.06 -5.95
C ALA A 141 2.55 10.25 -7.30
N LEU A 142 3.80 9.80 -7.43
CA LEU A 142 4.57 9.89 -8.68
C LEU A 142 3.85 9.16 -9.82
N LYS A 143 3.30 7.97 -9.56
CA LYS A 143 2.50 7.24 -10.56
C LYS A 143 1.25 8.00 -10.98
N TYR A 144 0.58 8.68 -10.06
CA TYR A 144 -0.56 9.52 -10.39
C TYR A 144 -0.16 10.70 -11.28
N VAL A 145 0.92 11.42 -10.91
CA VAL A 145 1.50 12.50 -11.72
C VAL A 145 1.85 12.02 -13.13
N ASP A 146 2.55 10.90 -13.22
CA ASP A 146 3.01 10.36 -14.51
C ASP A 146 1.84 9.90 -15.38
N SER A 147 0.78 9.33 -14.79
CA SER A 147 -0.46 9.01 -15.54
C SER A 147 -1.06 10.26 -16.19
N HIS A 148 -1.09 11.37 -15.46
CA HIS A 148 -1.68 12.62 -15.96
C HIS A 148 -0.79 13.27 -17.03
N ARG A 149 0.54 13.22 -16.86
CA ARG A 149 1.50 13.66 -17.88
C ARG A 149 1.38 12.84 -19.17
N ALA A 150 1.19 11.52 -19.05
CA ALA A 150 0.98 10.64 -20.20
C ALA A 150 -0.31 10.98 -20.96
N GLU A 151 -1.42 11.24 -20.25
CA GLU A 151 -2.69 11.68 -20.84
C GLU A 151 -2.52 13.00 -21.62
N LEU A 152 -1.84 13.99 -21.04
CA LEU A 152 -1.56 15.28 -21.68
C LEU A 152 -0.68 15.12 -22.92
N GLY A 153 0.37 14.29 -22.85
CA GLY A 153 1.23 14.00 -24.00
C GLY A 153 0.47 13.30 -25.14
N ALA A 154 -0.38 12.32 -24.81
CA ALA A 154 -1.23 11.65 -25.79
C ALA A 154 -2.21 12.61 -26.46
N PHE A 155 -2.78 13.55 -25.69
CA PHE A 155 -3.65 14.59 -26.22
C PHE A 155 -2.87 15.52 -27.18
N GLN A 156 -1.71 16.04 -26.77
CA GLN A 156 -0.87 16.87 -27.64
C GLN A 156 -0.54 16.18 -28.98
N ASN A 157 -0.19 14.89 -28.94
CA ASN A 157 0.06 14.10 -30.15
C ASN A 157 -1.16 14.05 -31.06
N ARG A 158 -2.38 13.90 -30.49
CA ARG A 158 -3.63 13.91 -31.27
C ARG A 158 -3.94 15.27 -31.88
N PHE A 159 -3.64 16.39 -31.19
CA PHE A 159 -3.83 17.74 -31.75
C PHE A 159 -2.86 18.03 -32.89
N ASN A 160 -1.57 17.73 -32.69
CA ASN A 160 -0.55 17.91 -33.73
C ASN A 160 -0.78 17.02 -34.96
N HIS A 161 -1.53 15.93 -34.83
CA HIS A 161 -1.87 15.05 -35.96
C HIS A 161 -3.18 15.45 -36.66
N ALA A 162 -4.01 16.29 -36.03
CA ALA A 162 -5.30 16.73 -36.56
C ALA A 162 -5.26 18.15 -37.17
N ILE A 163 -4.15 18.89 -36.98
CA ILE A 163 -3.87 20.23 -37.54
C ILE A 163 -2.76 20.08 -38.57
#